data_AF-A0A519DX69-F1
#
_entry.id   AF-A0A519DX69-F1
#
_cell.length_a   1.000
_cell.length_b   1.000
_cell.length_c   1.000
_cell.angle_alpha   90.00
_cell.angle_beta   90.00
_cell.angle_gamma   90.00
#
_symmetry.space_group_name_H-M   'P 1'
#
loop_
_entity.id
_entity.type
_entity.pdbx_description
1 polymer ?
#
loop_
_entity_poly.entity_id
_entity_poly.type
_entity_poly.pdbx_seq_one_letter_code
_entity_poly.pdbx_strand_id
1 'polypeptide(L)'
;MNLDLIVDQNHSYRQAVAIAYEKARRNGDVDAATAQECEMVLSEPEPDYVYHEAMLDHDLQSYEDGSVSFRTLSPRDFYERVKLNARITAAEGLADQMDNIWQDVKATVVGVETELLSQLKFSVDEKGTIKPLMVSGLLGVNDEKKLFDLLNNHSGFKNAAKGYVWLLAGVVGQTVEGLSARYARHFASSK
;
A
#
# COMPACT_ATOMS: atom_id res chain seq x y z
N MET A 1 -24.14 -2.58 16.74
CA MET A 1 -23.94 -3.41 15.54
C MET A 1 -23.26 -4.76 15.82
N ASN A 2 -24.01 -5.88 15.75
CA ASN A 2 -23.49 -7.27 15.78
C ASN A 2 -23.43 -7.85 14.34
N LEU A 3 -22.65 -7.22 13.47
CA LEU A 3 -22.42 -7.71 12.10
C LEU A 3 -20.97 -8.16 11.95
N ASP A 4 -20.78 -9.35 11.39
CA ASP A 4 -19.46 -9.81 10.96
C ASP A 4 -19.06 -9.09 9.66
N LEU A 5 -18.43 -7.93 9.83
CA LEU A 5 -17.84 -7.20 8.71
C LEU A 5 -16.51 -7.84 8.31
N ILE A 6 -16.47 -8.38 7.10
CA ILE A 6 -15.20 -8.76 6.47
C ILE A 6 -14.58 -7.49 5.88
N VAL A 7 -13.36 -7.18 6.31
CA VAL A 7 -12.61 -6.05 5.75
C VAL A 7 -12.10 -6.45 4.36
N ASP A 8 -12.57 -5.74 3.34
CA ASP A 8 -12.14 -5.90 1.96
C ASP A 8 -11.56 -4.58 1.47
N GLN A 9 -10.33 -4.63 0.94
CA GLN A 9 -9.65 -3.44 0.43
C GLN A 9 -10.38 -2.79 -0.75
N ASN A 10 -11.29 -3.52 -1.41
CA ASN A 10 -12.04 -3.04 -2.58
C ASN A 10 -13.44 -2.49 -2.24
N HIS A 11 -13.95 -2.74 -1.03
CA HIS A 11 -15.28 -2.28 -0.63
C HIS A 11 -15.21 -1.04 0.25
N SER A 12 -16.06 -0.05 0.01
CA SER A 12 -16.31 1.04 0.98
C SER A 12 -16.95 0.47 2.26
N TYR A 13 -16.83 1.18 3.38
CA TYR A 13 -17.57 0.81 4.61
C TYR A 13 -19.07 0.59 4.35
N ARG A 14 -19.70 1.45 3.52
CA ARG A 14 -21.10 1.32 3.14
C ARG A 14 -21.38 0.04 2.35
N GLN A 15 -20.53 -0.30 1.39
CA GLN A 15 -20.63 -1.55 0.64
C GLN A 15 -20.44 -2.78 1.54
N ALA A 16 -19.50 -2.71 2.48
CA ALA A 16 -19.28 -3.78 3.46
C ALA A 16 -20.50 -3.99 4.36
N VAL A 17 -21.11 -2.90 4.83
CA VAL A 17 -22.37 -2.94 5.59
C VAL A 17 -23.50 -3.52 4.75
N ALA A 18 -23.63 -3.13 3.48
CA ALA A 18 -24.66 -3.67 2.58
C ALA A 18 -24.55 -5.20 2.44
N ILE A 19 -23.34 -5.69 2.18
CA ILE A 19 -23.06 -7.13 2.01
C ILE A 19 -23.32 -7.89 3.31
N ALA A 20 -22.79 -7.39 4.44
CA ALA A 20 -22.96 -8.04 5.74
C ALA A 20 -24.43 -8.05 6.19
N TYR A 21 -25.14 -6.94 5.98
CA TYR A 21 -26.55 -6.82 6.31
C TYR A 21 -27.44 -7.74 5.46
N GLU A 22 -27.19 -7.83 4.15
CA GLU A 22 -27.91 -8.76 3.28
C GLU A 22 -27.68 -10.22 3.70
N LYS A 23 -26.43 -10.57 4.03
CA LYS A 23 -26.08 -11.92 4.51
C LYS A 23 -26.78 -12.25 5.83
N ALA A 24 -26.75 -11.34 6.80
CA ALA A 24 -27.37 -11.54 8.10
C ALA A 24 -28.91 -11.64 7.99
N ARG A 25 -29.54 -10.84 7.12
CA ARG A 25 -30.99 -10.92 6.84
C ARG A 25 -31.40 -12.29 6.28
N ARG A 26 -30.59 -12.87 5.38
CA ARG A 26 -30.87 -14.20 4.82
C ARG A 26 -30.77 -15.32 5.87
N ASN A 27 -29.94 -15.13 6.89
CA ASN A 27 -29.74 -16.10 7.97
C ASN A 27 -30.71 -15.92 9.14
N GLY A 28 -31.46 -14.82 9.20
CA GLY A 28 -32.38 -14.51 10.30
C GLY A 28 -31.72 -13.85 11.52
N ASP A 29 -30.46 -13.43 11.40
CA ASP A 29 -29.61 -12.99 12.51
C ASP A 29 -29.53 -11.45 12.64
N VAL A 30 -30.65 -10.74 12.47
CA VAL A 30 -30.67 -9.27 12.58
C VAL A 30 -31.78 -8.80 13.51
N ASP A 31 -31.39 -8.23 14.65
CA ASP A 31 -32.31 -7.54 15.55
C ASP A 31 -32.73 -6.15 14.99
N ALA A 32 -33.81 -5.59 15.53
CA ALA A 32 -34.39 -4.35 15.05
C ALA A 32 -33.45 -3.13 15.18
N ALA A 33 -32.61 -3.08 16.23
CA ALA A 33 -31.68 -1.97 16.42
C ALA A 33 -30.54 -2.05 15.40
N THR A 34 -29.98 -3.25 15.18
CA THR A 34 -28.97 -3.48 14.13
C THR A 34 -29.53 -3.19 12.73
N ALA A 35 -30.79 -3.55 12.45
CA ALA A 35 -31.44 -3.21 11.18
C ALA A 35 -31.52 -1.70 10.95
N GLN A 36 -31.96 -0.95 11.96
CA GLN A 36 -32.09 0.51 11.90
C GLN A 36 -30.73 1.20 11.70
N GLU A 37 -29.69 0.75 12.41
CA GLU A 37 -28.31 1.25 12.22
C GLU A 37 -27.82 1.02 10.78
N CYS A 38 -28.09 -0.15 10.20
CA CYS A 38 -27.70 -0.46 8.82
C CYS A 38 -28.44 0.41 7.81
N GLU A 39 -29.76 0.57 7.96
CA GLU A 39 -30.57 1.42 7.08
C GLU A 39 -30.10 2.88 7.12
N MET A 40 -29.71 3.38 8.29
CA MET A 40 -29.14 4.72 8.43
C MET A 40 -27.84 4.85 7.62
N VAL A 41 -26.87 3.96 7.82
CA VAL A 41 -25.59 3.97 7.07
C VAL A 41 -25.81 3.83 5.57
N LEU A 42 -26.76 3.00 5.15
CA LEU A 42 -27.06 2.76 3.74
C LEU A 42 -27.85 3.92 3.09
N SER A 43 -28.47 4.79 3.88
CA SER A 43 -29.18 5.97 3.39
C SER A 43 -28.25 7.16 3.12
N GLU A 44 -27.09 7.21 3.77
CA GLU A 44 -26.09 8.26 3.58
C GLU A 44 -25.36 8.09 2.22
N PRO A 45 -25.02 9.18 1.52
CA PRO A 45 -24.21 9.13 0.31
C PRO A 45 -22.83 8.50 0.58
N GLU A 46 -22.22 7.88 -0.44
CA GLU A 46 -20.81 7.50 -0.31
C GLU A 46 -19.99 8.78 -0.12
N PRO A 47 -19.09 8.81 0.87
CA PRO A 47 -18.25 9.98 1.07
C PRO A 47 -17.28 10.14 -0.09
N ASP A 48 -17.12 11.37 -0.55
CA ASP A 48 -16.15 11.68 -1.61
C ASP A 48 -14.71 11.37 -1.15
N TYR A 49 -14.44 11.45 0.17
CA TYR A 49 -13.15 11.16 0.78
C TYR A 49 -13.28 10.63 2.22
N VAL A 50 -12.36 9.75 2.63
CA VAL A 50 -12.12 9.46 4.05
C VAL A 50 -11.25 10.59 4.59
N TYR A 51 -11.87 11.58 5.23
CA TYR A 51 -11.14 12.63 5.94
C TYR A 51 -10.51 12.00 7.18
N HIS A 52 -9.20 11.77 7.12
CA HIS A 52 -8.40 11.69 8.33
C HIS A 52 -8.22 13.13 8.84
N GLU A 53 -9.21 13.64 9.56
CA GLU A 53 -8.94 14.74 10.47
C GLU A 53 -8.00 14.17 11.55
N ALA A 54 -6.69 14.27 11.32
CA ALA A 54 -5.78 14.43 12.42
C ALA A 54 -6.21 15.74 13.09
N MET A 55 -7.07 15.67 14.11
CA MET A 55 -7.16 16.75 15.07
C MET A 55 -5.79 16.81 15.73
N LEU A 56 -4.90 17.62 15.16
CA LEU A 56 -3.80 18.21 15.89
C LEU A 56 -4.47 18.94 17.05
N ASP A 57 -4.31 18.41 18.26
CA ASP A 57 -4.71 19.13 19.46
C ASP A 57 -4.11 20.54 19.39
N HIS A 58 -4.80 21.53 19.96
CA HIS A 58 -4.44 22.95 19.88
C HIS A 58 -2.99 23.28 20.34
N ASP A 59 -2.28 22.32 20.92
CA ASP A 59 -0.91 22.45 21.42
C ASP A 59 0.19 21.89 20.51
N LEU A 60 -0.11 21.35 19.31
CA LEU A 60 0.92 20.87 18.35
C LEU A 60 1.97 19.92 18.95
N GLN A 61 1.68 19.23 20.06
CA GLN A 61 2.62 18.30 20.67
C GLN A 61 2.50 16.94 20.00
N SER A 62 3.50 16.60 19.19
CA SER A 62 3.82 15.21 18.87
C SER A 62 4.24 14.51 20.17
N TYR A 63 3.48 13.50 20.61
CA TYR A 63 3.95 12.63 21.67
C TYR A 63 5.23 11.92 21.21
N GLU A 64 6.24 11.86 22.09
CA GLU A 64 7.59 11.35 21.81
C GLU A 64 7.65 9.88 21.37
N ASP A 65 6.52 9.17 21.39
CA ASP A 65 6.37 7.78 20.97
C ASP A 65 5.83 7.62 19.53
N GLY A 66 5.54 8.72 18.82
CA GLY A 66 4.94 8.68 17.50
C GLY A 66 3.50 8.13 17.49
N SER A 67 2.87 8.01 18.66
CA SER A 67 1.49 7.55 18.77
C SER A 67 0.53 8.74 18.73
N VAL A 68 -0.37 8.72 17.76
CA VAL A 68 -1.50 9.65 17.70
C VAL A 68 -2.52 9.19 18.73
N SER A 69 -2.82 10.03 19.73
CA SER A 69 -3.91 9.78 20.68
C SER A 69 -5.24 9.70 19.92
N PHE A 70 -5.87 8.53 19.91
CA PHE A 70 -7.14 8.32 19.24
C PHE A 70 -8.28 8.79 20.15
N ARG A 71 -8.97 9.88 19.78
CA ARG A 71 -10.43 9.90 20.00
C ARG A 71 -10.98 8.64 19.32
N THR A 72 -11.84 7.90 20.02
CA THR A 72 -12.49 6.68 19.51
C THR A 72 -12.95 6.89 18.07
N LEU A 73 -12.27 6.26 17.11
CA LEU A 73 -12.63 6.32 15.70
C LEU A 73 -14.06 5.81 15.55
N SER A 74 -14.86 6.46 14.68
CA SER A 74 -16.14 5.88 14.30
C SER A 74 -15.90 4.50 13.66
N PRO A 75 -16.87 3.56 13.71
CA PRO A 75 -16.72 2.26 13.05
C PRO A 75 -16.31 2.36 11.57
N ARG A 76 -16.76 3.43 10.90
CA ARG A 76 -16.40 3.76 9.53
C ARG A 76 -14.92 4.15 9.40
N ASP A 77 -14.44 5.07 10.22
CA ASP A 77 -13.04 5.53 10.17
C ASP A 77 -12.09 4.40 10.56
N PHE A 78 -12.49 3.57 11.51
CA PHE A 78 -11.76 2.36 11.87
C PHE A 78 -11.67 1.39 10.69
N TYR A 79 -12.79 1.11 10.00
CA TYR A 79 -12.80 0.23 8.83
C TYR A 79 -11.86 0.70 7.72
N GLU A 80 -11.93 1.99 7.37
CA GLU A 80 -11.07 2.57 6.33
C GLU A 80 -9.59 2.63 6.76
N ARG A 81 -9.31 2.86 8.06
CA ARG A 81 -7.94 2.76 8.59
C ARG A 81 -7.38 1.35 8.52
N VAL A 82 -8.18 0.33 8.84
CA VAL A 82 -7.75 -1.08 8.71
C VAL A 82 -7.47 -1.42 7.25
N LYS A 83 -8.29 -0.93 6.30
CA LYS A 83 -8.02 -1.10 4.85
C LYS A 83 -6.71 -0.43 4.43
N LEU A 84 -6.48 0.80 4.85
CA LEU A 84 -5.26 1.54 4.53
C LEU A 84 -4.03 0.83 5.11
N ASN A 85 -4.08 0.40 6.37
CA ASN A 85 -3.01 -0.37 6.99
C ASN A 85 -2.74 -1.67 6.24
N ALA A 86 -3.78 -2.40 5.82
CA ALA A 86 -3.63 -3.62 5.04
C ALA A 86 -3.00 -3.36 3.65
N ARG A 87 -3.31 -2.23 3.00
CA ARG A 87 -2.66 -1.82 1.75
C ARG A 87 -1.20 -1.46 1.96
N ILE A 88 -0.87 -0.77 3.06
CA ILE A 88 0.52 -0.47 3.45
C ILE A 88 1.30 -1.77 3.62
N THR A 89 0.78 -2.72 4.41
CA THR A 89 1.43 -4.02 4.60
C THR A 89 1.60 -4.79 3.29
N ALA A 90 0.61 -4.75 2.40
CA ALA A 90 0.72 -5.38 1.09
C ALA A 90 1.79 -4.71 0.20
N ALA A 91 1.88 -3.37 0.24
CA ALA A 91 2.91 -2.62 -0.49
C ALA A 91 4.31 -2.92 0.06
N GLU A 92 4.47 -2.99 1.37
CA GLU A 92 5.73 -3.43 2.02
C GLU A 92 6.10 -4.85 1.61
N GLY A 93 5.13 -5.77 1.61
CA GLY A 93 5.34 -7.15 1.19
C GLY A 93 5.80 -7.27 -0.27
N LEU A 94 5.22 -6.48 -1.19
CA LEU A 94 5.69 -6.45 -2.58
C LEU A 94 7.09 -5.84 -2.72
N ALA A 95 7.39 -4.81 -1.94
CA ALA A 95 8.73 -4.23 -1.91
C ALA A 95 9.76 -5.24 -1.39
N ASP A 96 9.44 -5.99 -0.32
CA ASP A 96 10.30 -7.06 0.22
C ASP A 96 10.46 -8.21 -0.79
N GLN A 97 9.39 -8.57 -1.50
CA GLN A 97 9.46 -9.55 -2.58
C GLN A 97 10.40 -9.08 -3.71
N MET A 98 10.33 -7.81 -4.08
CA MET A 98 11.21 -7.22 -5.10
C MET A 98 12.67 -7.21 -4.65
N ASP A 99 12.94 -6.93 -3.37
CA ASP A 99 14.29 -7.07 -2.79
C ASP A 99 14.81 -8.51 -2.89
N ASN A 100 13.97 -9.51 -2.59
CA ASN A 100 14.35 -10.92 -2.72
C ASN A 100 14.65 -11.31 -4.17
N ILE A 101 13.76 -10.97 -5.10
CA ILE A 101 13.97 -11.20 -6.54
C ILE A 101 15.25 -10.50 -7.00
N TRP A 102 15.53 -9.30 -6.49
CA TRP A 102 16.74 -8.58 -6.84
C TRP A 102 18.01 -9.30 -6.39
N GLN A 103 18.03 -9.89 -5.19
CA GLN A 103 19.16 -10.70 -4.74
C GLN A 103 19.34 -11.96 -5.61
N ASP A 104 18.24 -12.62 -5.97
CA ASP A 104 18.29 -13.79 -6.87
C ASP A 104 18.84 -13.41 -8.25
N VAL A 105 18.38 -12.29 -8.82
CA VAL A 105 18.89 -11.79 -10.10
C VAL A 105 20.39 -11.53 -10.00
N LYS A 106 20.88 -10.86 -8.96
CA LYS A 106 22.33 -10.65 -8.77
C LYS A 106 23.13 -11.95 -8.74
N ALA A 107 22.61 -12.99 -8.11
CA ALA A 107 23.26 -14.30 -8.06
C ALA A 107 23.36 -14.97 -9.44
N THR A 108 22.45 -14.66 -10.37
CA THR A 108 22.48 -15.20 -11.74
C THR A 108 23.41 -14.45 -12.69
N VAL A 109 23.87 -13.25 -12.34
CA VAL A 109 24.76 -12.46 -13.20
C VAL A 109 26.19 -12.99 -13.09
N VAL A 110 26.57 -13.86 -14.02
CA VAL A 110 27.93 -14.42 -14.12
C VAL A 110 28.90 -13.36 -14.66
N GLY A 111 30.04 -13.17 -13.99
CA GLY A 111 31.15 -12.34 -14.47
C GLY A 111 31.12 -10.87 -14.05
N VAL A 112 30.23 -10.47 -13.14
CA VAL A 112 30.28 -9.15 -12.49
C VAL A 112 30.96 -9.29 -11.14
N GLU A 113 31.92 -8.40 -10.85
CA GLU A 113 32.63 -8.38 -9.56
C GLU A 113 31.65 -8.21 -8.39
N THR A 114 31.89 -8.96 -7.31
CA THR A 114 31.04 -8.96 -6.11
C THR A 114 30.91 -7.56 -5.48
N GLU A 115 31.94 -6.74 -5.59
CA GLU A 115 31.94 -5.34 -5.12
C GLU A 115 30.98 -4.47 -5.94
N LEU A 116 30.93 -4.64 -7.27
CA LEU A 116 29.97 -3.94 -8.14
C LEU A 116 28.53 -4.39 -7.87
N LEU A 117 28.30 -5.69 -7.64
CA LEU A 117 26.98 -6.22 -7.29
C LEU A 117 26.45 -5.66 -5.96
N SER A 118 27.34 -5.40 -4.99
CA SER A 118 26.97 -4.81 -3.70
C SER A 118 26.48 -3.36 -3.82
N GLN A 119 26.98 -2.62 -4.81
CA GLN A 119 26.63 -1.22 -5.06
C GLN A 119 25.40 -1.07 -5.96
N LEU A 120 24.90 -2.17 -6.52
CA LEU A 120 23.77 -2.16 -7.45
C LEU A 120 22.43 -2.16 -6.70
N LYS A 121 21.61 -1.16 -7.00
CA LYS A 121 20.22 -1.01 -6.55
C LYS A 121 19.31 -0.95 -7.77
N PHE A 122 18.01 -0.82 -7.52
CA PHE A 122 17.03 -0.56 -8.56
C PHE A 122 16.02 0.49 -8.07
N SER A 123 15.34 1.12 -9.03
CA SER A 123 14.15 1.93 -8.80
C SER A 123 13.02 1.51 -9.74
N VAL A 124 11.81 1.89 -9.38
CA VAL A 124 10.59 1.62 -10.13
C VAL A 124 9.87 2.94 -10.41
N ASP A 125 9.54 3.18 -11.67
CA ASP A 125 8.76 4.35 -12.09
C ASP A 125 7.24 4.10 -12.02
N GLU A 126 6.46 5.15 -12.30
CA GLU A 126 4.99 5.15 -12.33
C GLU A 126 4.35 4.15 -13.31
N LYS A 127 5.13 3.57 -14.22
CA LYS A 127 4.66 2.54 -15.17
C LYS A 127 5.07 1.13 -14.74
N GLY A 128 5.72 1.00 -13.58
CA GLY A 128 6.30 -0.26 -13.12
C GLY A 128 7.56 -0.62 -13.90
N THR A 129 8.26 0.33 -14.51
CA THR A 129 9.55 0.12 -15.20
C THR A 129 10.67 0.10 -14.18
N ILE A 130 11.48 -0.95 -14.22
CA ILE A 130 12.56 -1.17 -13.27
C ILE A 130 13.84 -0.59 -13.89
N LYS A 131 14.50 0.34 -13.22
CA LYS A 131 15.77 0.93 -13.65
C LYS A 131 16.89 0.50 -12.71
N PRO A 132 18.00 -0.08 -13.22
CA PRO A 132 19.16 -0.34 -12.40
C PRO A 132 19.81 0.99 -11.98
N LEU A 133 20.34 1.04 -10.76
CA LEU A 133 21.01 2.20 -10.19
C LEU A 133 22.32 1.75 -9.54
N MET A 134 23.36 2.58 -9.62
CA MET A 134 24.56 2.41 -8.81
C MET A 134 24.51 3.38 -7.62
N VAL A 135 24.86 2.87 -6.44
CA VAL A 135 24.98 3.68 -5.22
C VAL A 135 26.13 4.69 -5.36
N SER A 136 27.22 4.30 -6.02
CA SER A 136 28.38 5.13 -6.29
C SER A 136 28.87 4.95 -7.72
N GLY A 137 29.15 6.06 -8.41
CA GLY A 137 29.63 6.06 -9.79
C GLY A 137 28.51 6.00 -10.84
N LEU A 138 28.92 5.84 -12.10
CA LEU A 138 28.02 5.69 -13.24
C LEU A 138 28.09 4.25 -13.74
N LEU A 139 26.94 3.66 -14.03
CA LEU A 139 26.86 2.42 -14.78
C LEU A 139 27.34 2.68 -16.21
N GLY A 140 28.18 1.79 -16.75
CA GLY A 140 28.53 1.84 -18.16
C GLY A 140 27.26 1.65 -18.99
N VAL A 141 27.08 2.44 -20.07
CA VAL A 141 25.88 2.44 -20.91
C VAL A 141 25.48 1.03 -21.39
N ASN A 142 26.47 0.19 -21.71
CA ASN A 142 26.22 -1.18 -22.15
C ASN A 142 25.71 -2.09 -21.03
N ASP A 143 26.20 -1.93 -19.82
CA ASP A 143 25.80 -2.74 -18.66
C ASP A 143 24.46 -2.27 -18.11
N GLU A 144 24.21 -0.95 -18.12
CA GLU A 144 22.90 -0.38 -17.81
C GLU A 144 21.82 -0.95 -18.72
N LYS A 145 22.07 -0.97 -20.03
CA LYS A 145 21.11 -1.50 -21.00
C LYS A 145 20.86 -3.00 -20.79
N LYS A 146 21.92 -3.79 -20.60
CA LYS A 146 21.78 -5.24 -20.33
C LYS A 146 20.99 -5.52 -19.05
N LEU A 147 21.29 -4.81 -17.96
CA LEU A 147 20.59 -4.96 -16.69
C LEU A 147 19.14 -4.47 -16.79
N PHE A 148 18.90 -3.36 -17.48
CA PHE A 148 17.56 -2.85 -17.73
C PHE A 148 16.69 -3.88 -18.47
N ASP A 149 17.23 -4.48 -19.54
CA ASP A 149 16.55 -5.51 -20.32
C ASP A 149 16.32 -6.77 -19.47
N LEU A 150 17.33 -7.21 -18.71
CA LEU A 150 17.22 -8.36 -17.80
C LEU A 150 16.09 -8.16 -16.76
N LEU A 151 16.07 -7.00 -16.12
CA LEU A 151 15.10 -6.66 -15.07
C LEU A 151 13.67 -6.58 -15.60
N ASN A 152 13.46 -5.92 -16.74
CA ASN A 152 12.13 -5.72 -17.30
C ASN A 152 11.60 -6.93 -18.06
N ASN A 153 12.47 -7.84 -18.52
CA ASN A 153 12.06 -9.13 -19.11
C ASN A 153 11.78 -10.21 -18.06
N HIS A 154 12.25 -10.03 -16.82
CA HIS A 154 11.91 -10.93 -15.73
C HIS A 154 10.43 -10.79 -15.33
N SER A 155 9.59 -11.74 -15.76
CA SER A 155 8.14 -11.70 -15.56
C SER A 155 7.72 -11.51 -14.10
N GLY A 156 8.35 -12.23 -13.16
CA GLY A 156 8.09 -12.08 -11.72
C GLY A 156 8.35 -10.67 -11.20
N PHE A 157 9.55 -10.12 -11.48
CA PHE A 157 9.91 -8.77 -11.11
C PHE A 157 8.98 -7.73 -11.75
N LYS A 158 8.66 -7.87 -13.04
CA LYS A 158 7.78 -6.93 -13.74
C LYS A 158 6.36 -6.93 -13.17
N ASN A 159 5.82 -8.11 -12.82
CA ASN A 159 4.50 -8.21 -12.20
C ASN A 159 4.50 -7.62 -10.78
N ALA A 160 5.54 -7.90 -9.98
CA ALA A 160 5.70 -7.31 -8.66
C ALA A 160 5.79 -5.78 -8.74
N ALA A 161 6.59 -5.23 -9.67
CA ALA A 161 6.72 -3.79 -9.88
C ALA A 161 5.40 -3.11 -10.29
N LYS A 162 4.59 -3.74 -11.15
CA LYS A 162 3.26 -3.22 -11.51
C LYS A 162 2.29 -3.24 -10.33
N GLY A 163 2.24 -4.35 -9.58
CA GLY A 163 1.41 -4.46 -8.38
C GLY A 163 1.81 -3.44 -7.30
N TYR A 164 3.12 -3.25 -7.14
CA TYR A 164 3.72 -2.27 -6.23
C TYR A 164 3.24 -0.85 -6.54
N VAL A 165 3.36 -0.42 -7.80
CA VAL A 165 2.89 0.91 -8.24
C VAL A 165 1.38 1.07 -8.04
N TRP A 166 0.60 0.03 -8.36
CA TRP A 166 -0.86 0.07 -8.16
C TRP A 166 -1.23 0.25 -6.68
N LEU A 167 -0.56 -0.46 -5.77
CA LEU A 167 -0.78 -0.29 -4.33
C LEU A 167 -0.34 1.10 -3.84
N LEU A 168 0.80 1.61 -4.31
CA LEU A 168 1.28 2.94 -3.94
C LEU A 168 0.27 4.04 -4.32
N ALA A 169 -0.34 3.96 -5.50
CA ALA A 169 -1.38 4.91 -5.91
C ALA A 169 -2.57 4.96 -4.94
N GLY A 170 -2.91 3.82 -4.32
CA GLY A 170 -3.97 3.69 -3.33
C GLY A 170 -3.57 4.05 -1.88
N VAL A 171 -2.30 4.36 -1.63
CA VAL A 171 -1.76 4.65 -0.28
C VAL A 171 -1.22 6.07 -0.16
N VAL A 172 -0.44 6.54 -1.14
CA VAL A 172 0.36 7.78 -1.02
C VAL A 172 -0.48 9.03 -0.75
N GLY A 173 -1.66 9.13 -1.38
CA GLY A 173 -2.58 10.25 -1.15
C GLY A 173 -3.36 10.19 0.17
N GLN A 174 -3.24 9.09 0.92
CA GLN A 174 -4.00 8.81 2.15
C GLN A 174 -3.12 8.74 3.41
N THR A 175 -1.81 8.92 3.25
CA THR A 175 -0.81 8.85 4.34
C THR A 175 0.04 10.12 4.38
N VAL A 176 0.45 10.56 5.57
CA VAL A 176 1.28 11.75 5.75
C VAL A 176 2.69 11.55 5.20
N GLU A 177 3.24 10.35 5.37
CA GLU A 177 4.60 10.00 4.93
C GLU A 177 4.71 9.92 3.40
N GLY A 178 3.61 9.56 2.73
CA GLY A 178 3.54 9.42 1.28
C GLY A 178 4.72 8.63 0.70
N LEU A 179 5.39 9.20 -0.30
CA LEU A 179 6.52 8.56 -0.97
C LEU A 179 7.82 8.48 -0.14
N SER A 180 7.86 9.08 1.06
CA SER A 180 9.03 9.01 1.94
C SER A 180 9.04 7.76 2.85
N ALA A 181 7.93 7.02 2.91
CA ALA A 181 7.80 5.85 3.75
C ALA A 181 8.56 4.62 3.23
N ARG A 182 8.79 3.65 4.14
CA ARG A 182 9.44 2.37 3.85
C ARG A 182 8.75 1.56 2.73
N TYR A 183 7.42 1.63 2.68
CA TYR A 183 6.63 0.96 1.63
C TYR A 183 6.86 1.56 0.24
N ALA A 184 7.44 2.76 0.12
CA ALA A 184 7.70 3.45 -1.15
C ALA A 184 9.19 3.49 -1.54
N ARG A 185 10.07 2.78 -0.81
CA ARG A 185 11.54 2.88 -0.90
C ARG A 185 12.16 2.65 -2.28
N HIS A 186 11.48 1.93 -3.17
CA HIS A 186 11.96 1.67 -4.54
C HIS A 186 11.35 2.61 -5.56
N PHE A 187 10.35 3.41 -5.18
CA PHE A 187 9.68 4.30 -6.11
C PHE A 187 10.57 5.51 -6.43
N ALA A 188 10.70 5.81 -7.71
CA ALA A 188 11.32 7.04 -8.19
C ALA A 188 10.35 7.73 -9.14
N SER A 189 9.87 8.92 -8.77
CA SER A 189 9.07 9.72 -9.69
C SER A 189 9.89 10.04 -10.93
N SER A 190 9.24 9.99 -12.09
CA SER A 190 9.88 10.47 -13.30
C SER A 190 9.92 12.00 -13.20
N LYS A 191 11.11 12.58 -13.09
CA LYS A 191 11.29 14.02 -13.26
C LYS A 191 10.99 14.45 -14.70
#